data_AF-A0A836C2Z2-F1
#
_entry.id   AF-A0A836C2Z2-F1
#
_cell.length_a   1.000
_cell.length_b   1.000
_cell.length_c   1.000
_cell.angle_alpha   90.00
_cell.angle_beta   90.00
_cell.angle_gamma   90.00
#
_symmetry.space_group_name_H-M   'P 1'
#
loop_
_entity.id
_entity.type
_entity.pdbx_description
1 polymer ?
#
loop_
_entity_poly.entity_id
_entity_poly.type
_entity_poly.pdbx_seq_one_letter_code
_entity_poly.pdbx_strand_id
1 'polypeptide(L)'
;MLAARRGVAGCLSGPTQSPCSSRRLLPLRDRRAARELHISSSASAAAGAAEPSTKPVEYCVIVDEQNRVVGHEPRDVTVRNRLLGRGSYVLVSNGAGELLVSKRSSRKDVYPGHWDVVISGVVCRGEEYEDTAARELAEEIGVSEEAARAGLRRLVVFPYEDSSCHVWGCAFAYRHEGGPLRLQEEEVDWAGFKSWEEVQRMLAQERFTPVGRHILELVTRAGLWSQQ
;
A
#
# COMPACT_ATOMS: atom_id res chain seq x y z
N MET A 1 52.10 20.98 50.91
CA MET A 1 51.24 22.08 50.41
C MET A 1 51.93 22.65 49.17
N LEU A 2 51.24 22.73 48.02
CA LEU A 2 51.68 23.30 46.72
C LEU A 2 52.90 22.61 46.05
N ALA A 3 53.14 22.61 44.73
CA ALA A 3 52.40 22.93 43.51
C ALA A 3 53.32 22.58 42.29
N ALA A 4 52.69 22.27 41.15
CA ALA A 4 53.08 22.59 39.75
C ALA A 4 54.47 22.24 39.16
N ARG A 5 54.47 21.74 37.90
CA ARG A 5 55.24 22.21 36.70
C ARG A 5 54.95 21.31 35.47
N ARG A 6 54.41 21.85 34.35
CA ARG A 6 55.07 22.37 33.11
C ARG A 6 55.71 21.28 32.22
N GLY A 7 55.20 21.04 31.00
CA GLY A 7 55.72 21.56 29.71
C GLY A 7 56.19 20.36 28.83
N VAL A 8 56.38 20.35 27.50
CA VAL A 8 56.54 21.33 26.41
C VAL A 8 56.31 20.58 25.06
N ALA A 9 56.03 21.36 24.01
CA ALA A 9 55.84 21.04 22.58
C ALA A 9 57.03 20.35 21.84
N GLY A 10 56.74 19.89 20.62
CA GLY A 10 57.76 19.57 19.60
C GLY A 10 57.19 19.16 18.25
N CYS A 11 57.21 20.08 17.28
CA CYS A 11 56.96 19.88 15.84
C CYS A 11 58.10 19.12 15.16
N LEU A 12 57.85 18.38 14.07
CA LEU A 12 58.76 18.25 12.92
C LEU A 12 58.00 17.87 11.64
N SER A 13 58.58 18.31 10.52
CA SER A 13 58.02 18.51 9.18
C SER A 13 58.77 17.72 8.10
N GLY A 14 58.12 17.44 6.96
CA GLY A 14 58.76 17.23 5.65
C GLY A 14 58.38 15.93 4.90
N PRO A 15 58.78 15.79 3.61
CA PRO A 15 58.08 16.32 2.42
C PRO A 15 57.85 15.25 1.32
N THR A 16 57.14 15.57 0.21
CA THR A 16 57.56 15.39 -1.22
C THR A 16 56.41 15.31 -2.24
N GLN A 17 56.44 16.27 -3.18
CA GLN A 17 56.15 16.32 -4.63
C GLN A 17 55.46 15.15 -5.40
N SER A 18 54.54 15.55 -6.30
CA SER A 18 53.92 14.79 -7.42
C SER A 18 54.93 14.40 -8.53
N PRO A 19 54.64 13.47 -9.48
CA PRO A 19 53.81 13.75 -10.67
C PRO A 19 53.11 12.51 -11.32
N CYS A 20 52.57 12.68 -12.54
CA CYS A 20 52.23 11.64 -13.53
C CYS A 20 50.87 10.94 -13.34
N SER A 21 50.04 10.62 -14.33
CA SER A 21 49.91 10.94 -15.75
C SER A 21 48.52 10.44 -16.17
N SER A 22 48.05 10.94 -17.31
CA SER A 22 46.91 10.51 -18.09
C SER A 22 46.62 8.99 -18.10
N ARG A 23 45.37 8.60 -17.82
CA ARG A 23 44.61 7.66 -18.65
C ARG A 23 43.12 7.73 -18.32
N ARG A 24 42.33 8.12 -19.31
CA ARG A 24 40.89 7.80 -19.37
C ARG A 24 40.76 6.28 -19.27
N LEU A 25 40.03 5.83 -18.25
CA LEU A 25 39.42 4.52 -18.21
C LEU A 25 37.95 4.75 -17.84
N LEU A 26 37.09 4.62 -18.85
CA LEU A 26 35.65 4.48 -18.64
C LEU A 26 35.41 3.15 -17.92
N PRO A 27 34.72 3.10 -16.77
CA PRO A 27 34.15 1.86 -16.29
C PRO A 27 32.78 1.67 -16.93
N LEU A 28 32.75 0.71 -17.84
CA LEU A 28 31.73 -0.33 -18.03
C LEU A 28 30.37 -0.05 -17.36
N ARG A 29 29.38 0.20 -18.22
CA ARG A 29 27.95 0.08 -17.90
C ARG A 29 27.72 -1.32 -17.35
N ASP A 30 27.41 -1.43 -16.05
CA ASP A 30 26.91 -2.68 -15.51
C ASP A 30 25.40 -2.63 -15.29
N ARG A 31 24.78 -3.63 -15.89
CA ARG A 31 23.35 -3.81 -16.10
C ARG A 31 22.75 -4.35 -14.82
N ARG A 32 21.90 -3.58 -14.15
CA ARG A 32 20.81 -4.15 -13.34
C ARG A 32 19.50 -3.81 -14.02
N ALA A 33 19.02 -4.81 -14.76
CA ALA A 33 17.69 -4.82 -15.35
C ALA A 33 16.66 -4.72 -14.21
N ALA A 34 16.05 -3.55 -14.05
CA ALA A 34 14.71 -3.49 -13.49
C ALA A 34 13.82 -4.30 -14.43
N ARG A 35 13.15 -5.33 -13.91
CA ARG A 35 12.11 -6.04 -14.65
C ARG A 35 10.91 -5.10 -14.77
N GLU A 36 10.93 -4.24 -15.78
CA GLU A 36 9.74 -3.55 -16.27
C GLU A 36 8.84 -4.61 -16.91
N LEU A 37 7.74 -4.94 -16.23
CA LEU A 37 6.66 -5.70 -16.82
C LEU A 37 5.93 -4.77 -17.80
N HIS A 38 5.95 -5.15 -19.08
CA HIS A 38 5.36 -4.41 -20.18
C HIS A 38 3.85 -4.23 -19.98
N ILE A 39 3.40 -2.99 -19.93
CA ILE A 39 2.00 -2.56 -20.01
C ILE A 39 1.73 -2.23 -21.48
N SER A 40 0.73 -2.85 -22.12
CA SER A 40 0.28 -2.45 -23.45
C SER A 40 -0.86 -1.43 -23.34
N SER A 41 -0.62 -0.19 -23.76
CA SER A 41 -1.64 0.87 -23.84
C SER A 41 -1.70 1.41 -25.28
N SER A 42 -2.87 1.35 -25.91
CA SER A 42 -3.20 2.13 -27.10
C SER A 42 -4.17 3.23 -26.72
N ALA A 43 -3.70 4.47 -26.68
CA ALA A 43 -4.50 5.64 -26.36
C ALA A 43 -5.10 6.28 -27.63
N SER A 44 -6.37 6.64 -27.56
CA SER A 44 -6.99 7.70 -28.36
C SER A 44 -7.78 8.59 -27.41
N ALA A 45 -7.47 9.89 -27.41
CA ALA A 45 -8.06 10.88 -26.51
C ALA A 45 -9.31 11.50 -27.13
N ALA A 46 -10.41 11.48 -26.38
CA ALA A 46 -11.55 12.38 -26.56
C ALA A 46 -12.09 12.78 -25.19
N ALA A 47 -12.29 14.08 -24.98
CA ALA A 47 -12.92 14.63 -23.79
C ALA A 47 -14.41 14.24 -23.76
N GLY A 48 -14.83 13.51 -22.73
CA GLY A 48 -16.20 13.00 -22.57
C GLY A 48 -16.75 13.28 -21.19
N ALA A 49 -18.01 13.74 -21.15
CA ALA A 49 -18.82 13.80 -19.94
C ALA A 49 -18.79 12.44 -19.21
N ALA A 50 -18.88 12.46 -17.88
CA ALA A 50 -18.82 11.25 -17.06
C ALA A 50 -19.85 10.22 -17.55
N GLU A 51 -19.37 9.14 -18.18
CA GLU A 51 -20.23 8.03 -18.57
C GLU A 51 -20.83 7.38 -17.32
N PRO A 52 -22.10 6.95 -17.35
CA PRO A 52 -22.73 6.29 -16.23
C PRO A 52 -21.97 5.00 -15.87
N SER A 53 -21.61 4.86 -14.60
CA SER A 53 -20.97 3.66 -14.07
C SER A 53 -21.84 2.43 -14.35
N THR A 54 -21.26 1.41 -14.98
CA THR A 54 -21.91 0.12 -15.25
C THR A 54 -21.84 -0.82 -14.05
N LYS A 55 -21.14 -0.45 -12.96
CA LYS A 55 -21.13 -1.22 -11.72
C LYS A 55 -22.53 -1.19 -11.09
N PRO A 56 -23.08 -2.35 -10.69
CA PRO A 56 -24.33 -2.40 -9.95
C PRO A 56 -24.22 -1.58 -8.66
N VAL A 57 -25.35 -1.07 -8.18
CA VAL A 57 -25.38 -0.28 -6.94
C VAL A 57 -24.92 -1.14 -5.77
N GLU A 58 -23.78 -0.80 -5.19
CA GLU A 58 -23.27 -1.40 -3.96
C GLU A 58 -24.05 -0.88 -2.76
N TYR A 59 -24.59 -1.81 -1.96
CA TYR A 59 -25.23 -1.50 -0.68
C TYR A 59 -24.26 -1.83 0.45
N CYS A 60 -23.69 -0.82 1.08
CA CYS A 60 -22.77 -0.96 2.21
C CYS A 60 -23.53 -1.38 3.48
N VAL A 61 -22.96 -2.30 4.25
CA VAL A 61 -23.42 -2.62 5.60
C VAL A 61 -23.18 -1.41 6.52
N ILE A 62 -24.24 -0.96 7.21
CA ILE A 62 -24.18 0.12 8.20
C ILE A 62 -24.27 -0.48 9.60
N VAL A 63 -23.41 0.00 10.51
CA VAL A 63 -23.30 -0.49 11.88
C VAL A 63 -23.38 0.63 12.91
N ASP A 64 -23.67 0.26 14.15
CA ASP A 64 -23.53 1.14 15.31
C ASP A 64 -22.08 1.16 15.85
N GLU A 65 -21.84 1.95 16.90
CA GLU A 65 -20.52 2.08 17.52
C GLU A 65 -20.02 0.78 18.18
N GLN A 66 -20.89 -0.23 18.36
CA GLN A 66 -20.54 -1.55 18.86
C GLN A 66 -20.38 -2.58 17.72
N ASN A 67 -20.28 -2.12 16.47
CA ASN A 67 -20.15 -2.95 15.27
C ASN A 67 -21.34 -3.90 15.05
N ARG A 68 -22.53 -3.56 15.53
CA ARG A 68 -23.76 -4.32 15.27
C ARG A 68 -24.43 -3.76 14.02
N VAL A 69 -24.86 -4.65 13.12
CA VAL A 69 -25.54 -4.25 11.88
C VAL A 69 -26.88 -3.61 12.21
N VAL A 70 -27.09 -2.38 11.71
CA VAL A 70 -28.33 -1.60 11.88
C VAL A 70 -29.04 -1.33 10.56
N GLY A 71 -28.39 -1.56 9.43
CA GLY A 71 -28.99 -1.33 8.12
C GLY A 71 -28.03 -1.55 6.96
N HIS A 72 -28.48 -1.17 5.77
CA HIS A 72 -27.67 -1.14 4.55
C HIS A 72 -28.03 0.10 3.75
N GLU A 73 -27.05 0.80 3.21
CA GLU A 73 -27.26 2.02 2.44
C GLU A 73 -26.44 1.99 1.15
N PRO A 74 -26.91 2.60 0.06
CA PRO A 74 -26.11 2.77 -1.14
C PRO A 74 -24.75 3.43 -0.83
N ARG A 75 -23.71 3.05 -1.58
CA ARG A 75 -22.35 3.57 -1.40
C ARG A 75 -22.27 5.09 -1.42
N ASP A 76 -22.98 5.73 -2.35
CA ASP A 76 -22.99 7.19 -2.48
C ASP A 76 -23.63 7.87 -1.25
N VAL A 77 -24.70 7.29 -0.70
CA VAL A 77 -25.36 7.75 0.53
C VAL A 77 -24.43 7.56 1.73
N THR A 78 -23.79 6.41 1.83
CA THR A 78 -22.83 6.07 2.91
C THR A 78 -21.70 7.09 2.96
N VAL A 79 -21.07 7.40 1.82
CA VAL A 79 -19.98 8.38 1.73
C VAL A 79 -20.48 9.80 1.99
N ARG A 80 -21.56 10.21 1.33
CA ARG A 80 -22.12 11.57 1.45
C ARG A 80 -22.51 11.91 2.89
N ASN A 81 -23.10 10.95 3.59
CA ASN A 81 -23.60 11.13 4.96
C ASN A 81 -22.59 10.68 6.03
N ARG A 82 -21.40 10.22 5.64
CA ARG A 82 -20.35 9.71 6.55
C ARG A 82 -20.86 8.63 7.52
N LEU A 83 -21.70 7.73 7.02
CA LEU A 83 -22.27 6.66 7.84
C LEU A 83 -21.18 5.67 8.26
N LEU A 84 -21.29 5.13 9.47
CA LEU A 84 -20.38 4.13 9.98
C LEU A 84 -20.63 2.79 9.27
N GLY A 85 -19.73 2.44 8.37
CA GLY A 85 -19.79 1.20 7.59
C GLY A 85 -18.88 0.09 8.11
N ARG A 86 -18.85 -1.03 7.41
CA ARG A 86 -17.79 -2.05 7.55
C ARG A 86 -16.86 -2.04 6.34
N GLY A 87 -15.58 -2.27 6.57
CA GLY A 87 -14.57 -2.38 5.51
C GLY A 87 -13.61 -3.55 5.71
N SER A 88 -13.18 -4.16 4.62
CA SER A 88 -12.15 -5.21 4.62
C SER A 88 -10.88 -4.70 3.96
N TYR A 89 -9.74 -5.04 4.54
CA TYR A 89 -8.43 -4.56 4.12
C TYR A 89 -7.41 -5.71 4.13
N VAL A 90 -6.71 -5.95 3.04
CA VAL A 90 -5.80 -7.08 2.89
C VAL A 90 -4.38 -6.59 2.63
N LEU A 91 -3.46 -6.92 3.53
CA LEU A 91 -2.02 -6.80 3.30
C LEU A 91 -1.56 -8.00 2.48
N VAL A 92 -1.05 -7.74 1.28
CA VAL A 92 -0.62 -8.79 0.35
C VAL A 92 0.90 -8.84 0.30
N SER A 93 1.51 -9.97 0.68
CA SER A 93 2.95 -10.20 0.52
C SER A 93 3.23 -11.22 -0.57
N ASN A 94 4.48 -11.35 -1.00
CA ASN A 94 4.93 -12.44 -1.87
C ASN A 94 5.94 -13.37 -1.17
N GLY A 95 6.45 -14.36 -1.92
CA GLY A 95 7.46 -15.29 -1.41
C GLY A 95 8.84 -14.70 -1.13
N ALA A 96 9.09 -13.44 -1.50
CA ALA A 96 10.34 -12.71 -1.23
C ALA A 96 10.23 -11.77 -0.02
N GLY A 97 9.10 -11.81 0.72
CA GLY A 97 8.87 -10.91 1.87
C GLY A 97 8.51 -9.48 1.47
N GLU A 98 8.26 -9.22 0.19
CA GLU A 98 7.86 -7.90 -0.31
C GLU A 98 6.36 -7.68 -0.10
N LEU A 99 5.96 -6.42 0.13
CA LEU A 99 4.58 -6.00 0.30
C LEU A 99 4.06 -5.41 -1.02
N LEU A 100 2.83 -5.76 -1.39
CA LEU A 100 2.14 -5.15 -2.51
C LEU A 100 1.80 -3.71 -2.18
N VAL A 101 2.20 -2.80 -3.06
CA VAL A 101 1.81 -1.39 -3.03
C VAL A 101 0.96 -1.14 -4.27
N SER A 102 -0.17 -0.46 -4.11
CA SER A 102 -1.04 -0.07 -5.21
C SER A 102 -1.18 1.45 -5.29
N LYS A 103 -1.56 1.96 -6.46
CA LYS A 103 -2.00 3.33 -6.66
C LYS A 103 -3.47 3.28 -7.05
N ARG A 104 -4.32 3.83 -6.19
CA ARG A 104 -5.76 3.86 -6.38
C ARG A 104 -6.11 4.62 -7.65
N SER A 105 -7.11 4.12 -8.38
CA SER A 105 -7.61 4.79 -9.58
C SER A 105 -8.00 6.23 -9.28
N SER A 106 -7.69 7.13 -10.22
CA SER A 106 -8.18 8.50 -10.20
C SER A 106 -9.73 8.60 -10.20
N ARG A 107 -10.42 7.50 -10.54
CA ARG A 107 -11.88 7.40 -10.60
C ARG A 107 -12.54 7.08 -9.25
N LYS A 108 -11.76 6.76 -8.20
CA LYS A 108 -12.30 6.41 -6.89
C LYS A 108 -12.96 7.62 -6.21
N ASP A 109 -14.05 7.35 -5.51
CA ASP A 109 -14.80 8.32 -4.69
C ASP A 109 -14.02 8.77 -3.44
N VAL A 110 -13.27 7.85 -2.85
CA VAL A 110 -12.48 8.05 -1.63
C VAL A 110 -11.00 7.83 -1.93
N TYR A 111 -10.19 8.84 -1.60
CA TYR A 111 -8.74 8.91 -1.86
C TYR A 111 -8.31 8.63 -3.33
N PRO A 112 -8.86 9.32 -4.34
CA PRO A 112 -8.43 9.14 -5.73
C PRO A 112 -6.93 9.42 -5.88
N GLY A 113 -6.24 8.56 -6.62
CA GLY A 113 -4.80 8.69 -6.92
C GLY A 113 -3.85 8.52 -5.72
N HIS A 114 -4.35 8.17 -4.53
CA HIS A 114 -3.49 7.88 -3.39
C HIS A 114 -2.84 6.50 -3.56
N TRP A 115 -1.65 6.37 -2.98
CA TRP A 115 -1.01 5.07 -2.82
C TRP A 115 -1.69 4.27 -1.69
N ASP A 116 -1.62 2.96 -1.76
CA ASP A 116 -2.13 2.07 -0.72
C ASP A 116 -1.18 0.89 -0.48
N VAL A 117 -1.20 0.39 0.74
CA VAL A 117 -0.50 -0.83 1.17
C VAL A 117 -1.46 -2.00 1.36
N VAL A 118 -2.77 -1.77 1.18
CA VAL A 118 -3.82 -2.77 1.27
C VAL A 118 -4.67 -2.80 0.01
N ILE A 119 -5.21 -3.98 -0.28
CA ILE A 119 -6.36 -4.18 -1.17
C ILE A 119 -7.62 -4.06 -0.32
N SER A 120 -8.64 -3.30 -0.74
CA SER A 120 -9.67 -2.89 0.20
C SER A 120 -11.04 -2.61 -0.41
N GLY A 121 -12.07 -3.01 0.32
CA GLY A 121 -13.46 -2.86 -0.07
C GLY A 121 -14.39 -2.54 1.07
N VAL A 122 -15.57 -2.07 0.71
CA VAL A 122 -16.71 -1.98 1.64
C VAL A 122 -17.37 -3.35 1.75
N VAL A 123 -17.82 -3.70 2.95
CA VAL A 123 -18.62 -4.92 3.12
C VAL A 123 -20.02 -4.66 2.59
N CYS A 124 -20.40 -5.41 1.56
CA CYS A 124 -21.70 -5.29 0.92
C CYS A 124 -22.78 -6.08 1.66
N ARG A 125 -24.04 -5.74 1.41
CA ARG A 125 -25.19 -6.48 1.93
C ARG A 125 -25.08 -7.96 1.59
N GLY A 126 -25.13 -8.80 2.62
CA GLY A 126 -25.06 -10.25 2.48
C GLY A 126 -23.63 -10.82 2.47
N GLU A 127 -22.61 -9.97 2.63
CA GLU A 127 -21.22 -10.38 2.78
C GLU A 127 -20.77 -10.28 4.24
N GLU A 128 -19.85 -11.16 4.63
CA GLU A 128 -18.97 -10.94 5.79
C GLU A 128 -17.62 -10.38 5.33
N TYR A 129 -16.79 -9.96 6.28
CA TYR A 129 -15.48 -9.35 5.96
C TYR A 129 -14.61 -10.24 5.06
N GLU A 130 -14.61 -11.55 5.30
CA GLU A 130 -13.88 -12.54 4.52
C GLU A 130 -14.35 -12.64 3.07
N ASP A 131 -15.67 -12.54 2.83
CA ASP A 131 -16.24 -12.56 1.48
C ASP A 131 -15.78 -11.34 0.70
N THR A 132 -15.89 -10.17 1.32
CA THR A 132 -15.39 -8.91 0.75
C THR A 132 -13.89 -8.99 0.49
N ALA A 133 -13.08 -9.46 1.45
CA ALA A 133 -11.64 -9.58 1.26
C ALA A 133 -11.26 -10.48 0.07
N ALA A 134 -11.98 -11.59 -0.12
CA ALA A 134 -11.75 -12.49 -1.25
C ALA A 134 -12.17 -11.86 -2.58
N ARG A 135 -13.33 -11.21 -2.62
CA ARG A 135 -13.83 -10.49 -3.80
C ARG A 135 -12.88 -9.38 -4.23
N GLU A 136 -12.43 -8.54 -3.30
CA GLU A 136 -11.52 -7.42 -3.63
C GLU A 136 -10.16 -7.89 -4.13
N LEU A 137 -9.62 -9.00 -3.59
CA LEU A 137 -8.41 -9.63 -4.15
C LEU A 137 -8.63 -10.11 -5.59
N ALA A 138 -9.82 -10.58 -5.92
CA ALA A 138 -10.17 -10.99 -7.27
C ALA A 138 -10.35 -9.81 -8.22
N GLU A 139 -11.08 -8.78 -7.80
CA GLU A 139 -11.37 -7.59 -8.60
C GLU A 139 -10.13 -6.72 -8.82
N GLU A 140 -9.41 -6.36 -7.76
CA GLU A 140 -8.32 -5.37 -7.85
C GLU A 140 -7.04 -5.93 -8.45
N ILE A 141 -6.72 -7.21 -8.19
CA ILE A 141 -5.41 -7.78 -8.55
C ILE A 141 -5.47 -9.16 -9.23
N GLY A 142 -6.67 -9.72 -9.43
CA GLY A 142 -6.88 -10.93 -10.23
C GLY A 142 -6.55 -12.25 -9.54
N VAL A 143 -6.54 -12.28 -8.21
CA VAL A 143 -6.43 -13.55 -7.44
C VAL A 143 -7.76 -14.27 -7.52
N SER A 144 -7.80 -15.55 -7.89
CA SER A 144 -9.09 -16.26 -7.94
C SER A 144 -9.76 -16.30 -6.55
N GLU A 145 -11.08 -16.23 -6.50
CA GLU A 145 -11.80 -16.26 -5.22
C GLU A 145 -11.49 -17.52 -4.41
N GLU A 146 -11.30 -18.67 -5.07
CA GLU A 146 -10.94 -19.91 -4.40
C GLU A 146 -9.58 -19.81 -3.73
N ALA A 147 -8.58 -19.24 -4.42
CA ALA A 147 -7.24 -19.03 -3.87
C ALA A 147 -7.27 -17.99 -2.74
N ALA A 148 -7.99 -16.89 -2.92
CA ALA A 148 -8.16 -15.85 -1.91
C ALA A 148 -8.77 -16.44 -0.63
N ARG A 149 -9.90 -17.15 -0.73
CA ARG A 149 -10.56 -17.79 0.42
C ARG A 149 -9.68 -18.82 1.11
N ALA A 150 -8.88 -19.56 0.38
CA ALA A 150 -7.96 -20.56 0.95
C ALA A 150 -6.75 -19.94 1.67
N GLY A 151 -6.29 -18.76 1.23
CA GLY A 151 -5.06 -18.13 1.73
C GLY A 151 -5.26 -16.95 2.68
N LEU A 152 -6.49 -16.47 2.86
CA LEU A 152 -6.79 -15.32 3.74
C LEU A 152 -6.58 -15.68 5.22
N ARG A 153 -5.86 -14.81 5.93
CA ARG A 153 -5.66 -14.89 7.38
C ARG A 153 -6.14 -13.62 8.06
N ARG A 154 -7.15 -13.71 8.92
CA ARG A 154 -7.63 -12.57 9.72
C ARG A 154 -6.55 -12.10 10.70
N LEU A 155 -6.37 -10.78 10.79
CA LEU A 155 -5.41 -10.14 11.69
C LEU A 155 -6.11 -9.48 12.87
N VAL A 156 -6.94 -8.46 12.59
CA VAL A 156 -7.53 -7.61 13.63
C VAL A 156 -8.78 -6.90 13.11
N VAL A 157 -9.77 -6.72 13.98
CA VAL A 157 -10.93 -5.84 13.76
C VAL A 157 -10.70 -4.55 14.54
N PHE A 158 -10.92 -3.40 13.91
CA PHE A 158 -10.57 -2.09 14.46
C PHE A 158 -11.58 -1.01 14.03
N PRO A 159 -11.91 -0.03 14.88
CA PRO A 159 -12.62 1.18 14.44
C PRO A 159 -11.64 2.16 13.79
N TYR A 160 -12.08 2.88 12.78
CA TYR A 160 -11.29 3.92 12.11
C TYR A 160 -12.18 5.08 11.63
N GLU A 161 -11.75 6.31 11.88
CA GLU A 161 -12.40 7.50 11.33
C GLU A 161 -11.34 8.54 10.91
N ASP A 162 -11.56 9.14 9.74
CA ASP A 162 -10.91 10.38 9.31
C ASP A 162 -11.88 11.27 8.49
N SER A 163 -11.37 12.28 7.80
CA SER A 163 -12.19 13.21 7.00
C SER A 163 -12.92 12.59 5.80
N SER A 164 -12.66 11.33 5.45
CA SER A 164 -13.20 10.66 4.25
C SER A 164 -13.66 9.22 4.49
N CYS A 165 -13.26 8.58 5.58
CA CYS A 165 -13.54 7.19 5.92
C CYS A 165 -14.08 7.11 7.36
N HIS A 166 -15.13 6.30 7.56
CA HIS A 166 -15.71 6.02 8.87
C HIS A 166 -16.19 4.57 8.90
N VAL A 167 -15.39 3.69 9.51
CA VAL A 167 -15.58 2.24 9.39
C VAL A 167 -15.25 1.46 10.66
N TRP A 168 -15.92 0.33 10.82
CA TRP A 168 -15.36 -0.85 11.46
C TRP A 168 -14.59 -1.67 10.42
N GLY A 169 -13.27 -1.61 10.48
CA GLY A 169 -12.37 -2.31 9.58
C GLY A 169 -11.99 -3.70 10.07
N CYS A 170 -11.77 -4.63 9.15
CA CYS A 170 -11.11 -5.91 9.41
C CYS A 170 -9.87 -6.04 8.51
N ALA A 171 -8.70 -6.18 9.13
CA ALA A 171 -7.45 -6.40 8.45
C ALA A 171 -7.17 -7.90 8.26
N PHE A 172 -6.65 -8.25 7.09
CA PHE A 172 -6.24 -9.60 6.71
C PHE A 172 -4.82 -9.59 6.16
N ALA A 173 -4.18 -10.75 6.17
CA ALA A 173 -2.97 -11.04 5.43
C ALA A 173 -3.26 -12.07 4.33
N TYR A 174 -2.61 -11.90 3.19
CA TYR A 174 -2.62 -12.87 2.09
C TYR A 174 -1.22 -13.00 1.48
N ARG A 175 -0.79 -14.22 1.18
CA ARG A 175 0.49 -14.47 0.49
C ARG A 175 0.22 -14.81 -0.97
N HIS A 176 0.68 -13.95 -1.87
CA HIS A 176 0.58 -14.16 -3.30
C HIS A 176 1.60 -15.21 -3.75
N GLU A 177 1.11 -16.28 -4.39
CA GLU A 177 1.92 -17.43 -4.83
C GLU A 177 2.74 -17.17 -6.11
N GLY A 178 2.61 -15.98 -6.70
CA GLY A 178 3.31 -15.56 -7.91
C GLY A 178 2.39 -15.55 -9.13
N GLY A 179 2.93 -15.09 -10.26
CA GLY A 179 2.16 -14.85 -11.49
C GLY A 179 1.84 -13.37 -11.74
N PRO A 180 1.26 -13.04 -12.90
CA PRO A 180 0.94 -11.66 -13.26
C PRO A 180 -0.26 -11.16 -12.45
N LEU A 181 -0.17 -9.92 -11.98
CA LEU A 181 -1.32 -9.19 -11.46
C LEU A 181 -2.24 -8.81 -12.63
N ARG A 182 -3.55 -8.96 -12.46
CA ARG A 182 -4.55 -8.47 -13.41
C ARG A 182 -5.34 -7.37 -12.73
N LEU A 183 -5.02 -6.14 -13.09
CA LEU A 183 -5.60 -4.96 -12.45
C LEU A 183 -6.93 -4.60 -13.12
N GLN A 184 -7.90 -4.21 -12.30
CA GLN A 184 -9.09 -3.51 -12.77
C GLN A 184 -8.79 -2.00 -12.82
N GLU A 185 -8.87 -1.39 -14.01
CA GLU A 185 -8.55 0.03 -14.22
C GLU A 185 -9.49 0.99 -13.46
N GLU A 186 -10.74 0.58 -13.18
CA GLU A 186 -11.65 1.38 -12.36
C GLU A 186 -11.22 1.48 -10.89
N GLU A 187 -10.38 0.54 -10.42
CA GLU A 187 -10.00 0.41 -9.02
C GLU A 187 -8.54 0.80 -8.77
N VAL A 188 -7.64 0.34 -9.64
CA VAL A 188 -6.19 0.44 -9.43
C VAL A 188 -5.48 0.87 -10.73
N ASP A 189 -4.79 2.00 -10.68
CA ASP A 189 -4.00 2.52 -11.82
C ASP A 189 -2.64 1.81 -11.93
N TRP A 190 -2.11 1.31 -10.81
CA TRP A 190 -0.81 0.62 -10.76
C TRP A 190 -0.70 -0.26 -9.52
N ALA A 191 -0.03 -1.40 -9.62
CA ALA A 191 0.36 -2.19 -8.45
C ALA A 191 1.72 -2.88 -8.66
N GLY A 192 2.44 -3.09 -7.56
CA GLY A 192 3.70 -3.81 -7.59
C GLY A 192 4.23 -4.14 -6.20
N PHE A 193 4.96 -5.25 -6.12
CA PHE A 193 5.63 -5.65 -4.89
C PHE A 193 6.85 -4.76 -4.62
N LYS A 194 7.00 -4.40 -3.35
CA LYS A 194 8.06 -3.53 -2.84
C LYS A 194 8.69 -4.11 -1.59
N SER A 195 10.01 -4.01 -1.52
CA SER A 195 10.74 -4.31 -0.30
C SER A 195 10.29 -3.38 0.83
N TRP A 196 10.47 -3.80 2.08
CA TRP A 196 10.11 -2.98 3.22
C TRP A 196 10.80 -1.60 3.21
N GLU A 197 12.08 -1.55 2.85
CA GLU A 197 12.83 -0.30 2.75
C GLU A 197 12.23 0.66 1.71
N GLU A 198 11.75 0.13 0.58
CA GLU A 198 11.03 0.93 -0.42
C GLU A 198 9.68 1.41 0.10
N VAL A 199 8.91 0.54 0.76
CA VAL A 199 7.62 0.92 1.37
C VAL A 199 7.82 2.05 2.37
N GLN A 200 8.81 1.96 3.26
CA GLN A 200 9.11 3.03 4.23
C GLN A 200 9.47 4.35 3.54
N ARG A 201 10.29 4.28 2.46
CA ARG A 201 10.64 5.46 1.68
C ARG A 201 9.43 6.09 1.02
N MET A 202 8.56 5.27 0.42
CA MET A 202 7.32 5.73 -0.21
C MET A 202 6.36 6.33 0.83
N LEU A 203 6.20 5.70 1.99
CA LEU A 203 5.37 6.23 3.08
C LEU A 203 5.82 7.62 3.54
N ALA A 204 7.12 7.92 3.49
CA ALA A 204 7.67 9.22 3.84
C ALA A 204 7.51 10.30 2.75
N GLN A 205 7.38 9.90 1.48
CA GLN A 205 7.45 10.82 0.32
C GLN A 205 6.12 11.00 -0.40
N GLU A 206 5.30 9.95 -0.43
CA GLU A 206 4.09 9.87 -1.22
C GLU A 206 2.84 10.05 -0.37
N ARG A 207 1.70 10.28 -1.02
CA ARG A 207 0.38 10.35 -0.36
C ARG A 207 -0.26 8.98 -0.34
N PHE A 208 -0.17 8.28 0.79
CA PHE A 208 -0.91 7.03 0.99
C PHE A 208 -2.30 7.29 1.58
N THR A 209 -3.19 6.31 1.45
CA THR A 209 -4.45 6.33 2.19
C THR A 209 -4.18 6.36 3.70
N PRO A 210 -4.83 7.26 4.44
CA PRO A 210 -4.68 7.32 5.89
C PRO A 210 -5.03 5.99 6.59
N VAL A 211 -6.07 5.29 6.12
CA VAL A 211 -6.49 4.00 6.66
C VAL A 211 -5.45 2.90 6.39
N GLY A 212 -4.87 2.84 5.18
CA GLY A 212 -3.82 1.87 4.85
C GLY A 212 -2.57 2.04 5.73
N ARG A 213 -2.14 3.30 5.95
CA ARG A 213 -1.06 3.61 6.90
C ARG A 213 -1.39 3.14 8.32
N HIS A 214 -2.57 3.49 8.80
CA HIS A 214 -3.02 3.12 10.14
C HIS A 214 -3.01 1.61 10.35
N ILE A 215 -3.50 0.83 9.38
CA ILE A 215 -3.51 -0.63 9.43
C ILE A 215 -2.10 -1.17 9.53
N LEU A 216 -1.20 -0.72 8.65
CA LEU A 216 0.17 -1.22 8.63
C LEU A 216 0.89 -0.96 9.97
N GLU A 217 0.72 0.24 10.53
CA GLU A 217 1.24 0.59 11.86
C GLU A 217 0.64 -0.26 12.96
N LEU A 218 -0.69 -0.46 12.93
CA LEU A 218 -1.43 -1.25 13.92
C LEU A 218 -0.93 -2.69 13.96
N VAL A 219 -0.87 -3.37 12.81
CA VAL A 219 -0.49 -4.79 12.74
C VAL A 219 1.00 -5.00 13.00
N THR A 220 1.85 -4.05 12.60
CA THR A 220 3.29 -4.11 12.86
C THR A 220 3.56 -3.96 14.36
N ARG A 221 2.94 -2.96 15.01
CA ARG A 221 3.08 -2.74 16.45
C ARG A 221 2.54 -3.90 17.27
N ALA A 222 1.49 -4.57 16.79
CA ALA A 222 0.91 -5.74 17.45
C ALA A 222 1.68 -7.06 17.18
N GLY A 223 2.72 -7.05 16.32
CA GLY A 223 3.44 -8.26 15.93
C GLY A 223 2.61 -9.26 15.10
N LEU A 224 1.48 -8.82 14.54
CA LEU A 224 0.57 -9.64 13.72
C LEU A 224 1.04 -9.75 12.26
N TRP A 225 1.93 -8.82 11.88
CA TRP A 225 2.64 -8.78 10.63
C TRP A 225 4.14 -8.74 10.93
N SER A 226 4.85 -9.77 10.49
CA SER A 226 6.31 -9.86 10.60
C SER A 226 6.92 -9.90 9.21
N GLN A 227 7.99 -9.16 9.00
CA GLN A 227 8.84 -9.34 7.84
C GLN A 227 9.41 -10.76 7.89
N GLN A 228 9.16 -11.55 6.85
CA GLN A 228 9.85 -12.82 6.67
C GLN A 228 11.06 -12.60 5.77
#